data_AF-A0A0T6B650-F1
#
_entry.id   AF-A0A0T6B650-F1
#
_cell.length_a   1.000
_cell.length_b   1.000
_cell.length_c   1.000
_cell.angle_alpha   90.00
_cell.angle_beta   90.00
_cell.angle_gamma   90.00
#
_symmetry.space_group_name_H-M   'P 1'
#
loop_
_entity.id
_entity.type
_entity.pdbx_description
1 polymer ?
#
loop_
_entity_poly.entity_id
_entity_poly.type
_entity_poly.pdbx_seq_one_letter_code
_entity_poly.pdbx_strand_id
1 'polypeptide(L)'
;IDDVLQEFASKCCQHNSAQNYEITTIMNADGIYLATYSALLLNLRLIQCGHYDETVKDSTIPLTETQFVDEVHGSGVLVYVSATWLCELYQNVLAKSLLEIAGYNPKTHPQPALINLLTDVGGFGSSQLLTDWQKLQKVHGIPDNSPEIEAGIKLSRRVLTCCWASVISVLGGALGEKPYQGTGTSAISRLVARRSRQRYKQRLRDDVITASLEGLHKAASLSNTLKLQARSSSILSLLSASSCKNQGAKLPASHALSLDVLLSKGLALGSHSSACWPHVFSACITVAYLEHALFSKTGSAQLLMVAQN
;
A
#
# COMPACT_ATOMS: atom_id res chain seq x y z
N ILE A 1 20.23 7.02 11.37
CA ILE A 1 20.98 5.77 11.67
C ILE A 1 22.07 5.61 10.64
N ASP A 2 21.72 5.60 9.36
CA ASP A 2 22.68 5.51 8.27
C ASP A 2 23.76 6.60 8.34
N ASP A 3 23.36 7.87 8.49
CA ASP A 3 24.30 8.99 8.66
C ASP A 3 25.32 8.78 9.80
N VAL A 4 24.87 8.17 10.90
CA VAL A 4 25.72 7.90 12.08
C VAL A 4 26.71 6.78 11.78
N LEU A 5 26.29 5.74 11.05
CA LEU A 5 27.17 4.66 10.62
C LEU A 5 28.22 5.15 9.61
N GLN A 6 27.82 6.01 8.67
CA GLN A 6 28.74 6.63 7.72
C GLN A 6 29.74 7.56 8.42
N GLU A 7 29.28 8.38 9.37
CA GLU A 7 30.15 9.24 10.17
C GLU A 7 31.15 8.42 11.01
N PHE A 8 30.69 7.33 11.62
CA PHE A 8 31.57 6.39 12.34
C PHE A 8 32.65 5.81 11.44
N ALA A 9 32.28 5.31 10.25
CA ALA A 9 33.22 4.74 9.30
C ALA A 9 34.27 5.76 8.84
N SER A 10 33.83 6.99 8.55
CA SER A 10 34.74 8.10 8.21
C SER A 10 35.72 8.42 9.35
N LYS A 11 35.22 8.51 10.60
CA LYS A 11 36.07 8.78 11.77
C LYS A 11 37.07 7.65 12.03
N CYS A 12 36.67 6.39 11.81
CA CYS A 12 37.55 5.23 11.94
C CYS A 12 38.72 5.31 10.95
N CYS A 13 38.45 5.61 9.68
CA CYS A 13 39.49 5.80 8.67
C CYS A 13 40.42 6.99 8.98
N GLN A 14 39.86 8.12 9.43
CA GLN A 14 40.65 9.28 9.84
C GLN A 14 41.59 8.94 11.01
N HIS A 15 41.08 8.24 12.02
CA HIS A 15 41.87 7.81 13.17
C HIS A 15 43.00 6.85 12.75
N ASN A 16 42.71 5.90 11.87
CA ASN A 16 43.70 4.96 11.36
C ASN A 16 44.79 5.67 10.53
N SER A 17 44.43 6.69 9.77
CA SER A 17 45.39 7.49 8.98
C SER A 17 46.27 8.41 9.83
N ALA A 18 45.80 8.80 11.03
CA ALA A 18 46.51 9.72 11.92
C ALA A 18 47.50 9.01 12.86
N GLN A 19 47.37 7.71 13.04
CA GLN A 19 48.25 6.93 13.91
C GLN A 19 49.43 6.34 13.12
N ASN A 20 50.65 6.52 13.64
CA ASN A 20 51.86 5.88 13.13
C ASN A 20 51.97 4.44 13.67
N TYR A 21 51.13 3.55 13.17
CA TYR A 21 51.29 2.12 13.44
C TYR A 21 52.47 1.56 12.63
N GLU A 22 53.21 0.59 13.19
CA GLU A 22 54.28 -0.14 12.47
C GLU A 22 53.74 -0.92 11.25
N ILE A 23 52.43 -1.21 11.23
CA ILE A 23 51.72 -1.87 10.14
C ILE A 23 50.57 -0.95 9.72
N THR A 24 50.69 -0.34 8.55
CA THR A 24 49.61 0.47 7.97
C THR A 24 48.55 -0.43 7.35
N THR A 25 47.38 -0.52 7.99
CA THR A 25 46.21 -1.19 7.42
C THR A 25 45.52 -0.25 6.43
N ILE A 26 45.51 -0.59 5.15
CA ILE A 26 44.78 0.19 4.14
C ILE A 26 43.29 -0.11 4.31
N MET A 27 42.54 0.91 4.74
CA MET A 27 41.10 0.83 5.02
C MET A 27 40.33 2.01 4.40
N ASN A 28 39.27 1.74 3.61
CA ASN A 28 38.36 2.79 3.13
C ASN A 28 37.05 2.86 3.94
N ALA A 29 36.41 4.02 3.93
CA ALA A 29 35.20 4.27 4.71
C ALA A 29 34.05 3.34 4.30
N ASP A 30 33.87 3.05 3.01
CA ASP A 30 32.82 2.16 2.53
C ASP A 30 33.01 0.72 3.04
N GLY A 31 34.26 0.24 3.09
CA GLY A 31 34.60 -1.08 3.63
C GLY A 31 34.32 -1.16 5.13
N ILE A 32 34.69 -0.12 5.90
CA ILE A 32 34.38 -0.06 7.34
C ILE A 32 32.87 0.02 7.58
N TYR A 33 32.14 0.79 6.76
CA TYR A 33 30.68 0.89 6.85
C TYR A 33 30.03 -0.48 6.63
N LEU A 34 30.39 -1.18 5.55
CA LEU A 34 29.86 -2.51 5.23
C LEU A 34 30.25 -3.57 6.28
N ALA A 35 31.49 -3.52 6.77
CA ALA A 35 31.96 -4.42 7.82
C ALA A 35 31.23 -4.18 9.15
N THR A 36 31.01 -2.92 9.53
CA THR A 36 30.24 -2.55 10.73
C THR A 36 28.81 -3.04 10.62
N TYR A 37 28.20 -2.84 9.44
CA TYR A 37 26.85 -3.31 9.17
C TYR A 37 26.72 -4.83 9.30
N SER A 38 27.61 -5.56 8.64
CA SER A 38 27.64 -7.02 8.64
C SER A 38 27.95 -7.59 10.03
N ALA A 39 28.84 -6.94 10.79
CA ALA A 39 29.16 -7.31 12.16
C ALA A 39 27.96 -7.14 13.11
N LEU A 40 27.24 -6.03 13.02
CA LEU A 40 26.01 -5.80 13.81
C LEU A 40 24.91 -6.79 13.43
N LEU A 41 24.77 -7.09 12.14
CA LEU A 41 23.82 -8.07 11.64
C LEU A 41 24.12 -9.48 12.17
N LEU A 42 25.39 -9.90 12.10
CA LEU A 42 25.85 -11.16 12.66
C LEU A 42 25.64 -11.22 14.17
N ASN A 43 25.98 -10.15 14.90
CA ASN A 43 25.77 -10.08 16.34
C ASN A 43 24.29 -10.24 16.71
N LEU A 44 23.37 -9.62 15.96
CA LEU A 44 21.94 -9.79 16.17
C LEU A 44 21.49 -11.25 15.92
N ARG A 45 22.00 -11.89 14.87
CA ARG A 45 21.74 -13.33 14.60
C ARG A 45 22.19 -14.21 15.76
N LEU A 46 23.39 -13.96 16.28
CA LEU A 46 23.96 -14.72 17.40
C LEU A 46 23.13 -14.56 18.68
N ILE A 47 22.63 -13.35 18.96
CA ILE A 47 21.73 -13.10 20.10
C ILE A 47 20.41 -13.86 19.93
N GLN A 48 19.82 -13.85 18.72
CA GLN A 48 18.57 -14.57 18.44
C GLN A 48 18.72 -16.08 18.58
N CYS A 49 19.90 -16.62 18.24
CA CYS A 49 20.25 -18.03 18.44
C CYS A 49 20.62 -18.38 19.89
N GLY A 50 20.75 -17.38 20.79
CA GLY A 50 21.17 -17.61 22.17
C GLY A 50 22.66 -17.95 22.32
N HIS A 51 23.50 -17.60 21.36
CA HIS A 51 24.92 -18.00 21.34
C HIS A 51 25.74 -17.47 22.53
N TYR A 52 25.38 -16.30 23.06
CA TYR A 52 26.07 -15.69 24.21
C TYR A 52 25.56 -16.21 25.57
N ASP A 53 24.50 -17.02 25.59
CA ASP A 53 23.99 -17.61 26.82
C ASP A 53 24.79 -18.87 27.15
N GLU A 54 25.59 -18.82 28.22
CA GLU A 54 26.44 -19.94 28.66
C GLU A 54 25.65 -21.23 28.95
N THR A 55 24.32 -21.14 29.07
CA THR A 55 23.43 -22.29 29.29
C THR A 55 23.14 -23.10 28.02
N VAL A 56 23.29 -22.51 26.83
CA VAL A 56 22.98 -23.14 25.53
C VAL A 56 24.27 -23.53 24.80
N LYS A 57 24.86 -24.67 25.24
CA LYS A 57 26.17 -25.14 24.75
C LYS A 57 26.20 -25.63 23.29
N ASP A 58 25.05 -25.85 22.66
CA ASP A 58 24.95 -26.36 21.27
C ASP A 58 24.36 -25.30 20.31
N SER A 59 24.86 -24.08 20.39
CA SER A 59 24.45 -23.00 19.48
C SER A 59 25.20 -23.12 18.15
N THR A 60 24.53 -23.60 17.09
CA THR A 60 25.11 -23.63 15.73
C THR A 60 25.38 -22.21 15.26
N ILE A 61 26.65 -21.89 14.96
CA ILE A 61 27.03 -20.58 14.44
C ILE A 61 26.40 -20.42 13.04
N PRO A 62 25.56 -19.39 12.83
CA PRO A 62 24.74 -19.27 11.61
C PRO A 62 25.52 -18.84 10.36
N LEU A 63 26.71 -18.28 10.51
CA LEU A 63 27.53 -17.77 9.42
C LEU A 63 28.99 -18.15 9.68
N THR A 64 29.67 -18.75 8.70
CA THR A 64 31.09 -19.09 8.81
C THR A 64 31.98 -17.86 8.54
N GLU A 65 33.23 -17.90 9.02
CA GLU A 65 34.19 -16.81 8.81
C GLU A 65 34.41 -16.51 7.31
N THR A 66 34.53 -17.54 6.47
CA THR A 66 34.72 -17.36 5.03
C THR A 66 33.50 -16.70 4.39
N GLN A 67 32.29 -17.10 4.79
CA GLN A 67 31.06 -16.48 4.30
C GLN A 67 30.94 -15.01 4.74
N PHE A 68 31.38 -14.67 5.95
CA PHE A 68 31.38 -13.29 6.42
C PHE A 68 32.32 -12.40 5.59
N VAL A 69 33.52 -12.89 5.29
CA VAL A 69 34.48 -12.17 4.43
C VAL A 69 33.90 -12.01 3.02
N ASP A 70 33.32 -13.08 2.47
CA ASP A 70 32.71 -13.09 1.14
C ASP A 70 31.48 -12.15 1.06
N GLU A 71 30.68 -12.02 2.13
CA GLU A 71 29.56 -11.06 2.17
C GLU A 71 30.04 -9.61 2.04
N VAL A 72 31.14 -9.24 2.69
CA VAL A 72 31.68 -7.87 2.65
C VAL A 72 32.41 -7.59 1.34
N HIS A 73 33.31 -8.48 0.92
CA HIS A 73 34.10 -8.33 -0.31
C HIS A 73 33.26 -8.56 -1.58
N GLY A 74 32.27 -9.45 -1.52
CA GLY A 74 31.35 -9.78 -2.61
C GLY A 74 30.15 -8.83 -2.73
N SER A 75 30.11 -7.75 -1.94
CA SER A 75 29.02 -6.76 -1.93
C SER A 75 28.88 -5.97 -3.25
N GLY A 76 29.85 -6.06 -4.16
CA GLY A 76 29.88 -5.32 -5.44
C GLY A 76 30.35 -3.87 -5.32
N VAL A 77 30.69 -3.42 -4.10
CA VAL A 77 31.29 -2.12 -3.82
C VAL A 77 32.80 -2.29 -3.70
N LEU A 78 33.56 -1.31 -4.20
CA LEU A 78 35.02 -1.32 -4.09
C LEU A 78 35.45 -1.07 -2.64
N VAL A 79 35.71 -2.15 -1.92
CA VAL A 79 36.17 -2.11 -0.53
C VAL A 79 37.67 -2.38 -0.44
N TYR A 80 38.36 -1.54 0.32
CA TYR A 80 39.77 -1.69 0.63
C TYR A 80 39.85 -2.07 2.10
N VAL A 81 39.61 -3.33 2.46
CA VAL A 81 39.78 -3.85 3.83
C VAL A 81 40.34 -5.26 3.71
N SER A 82 41.37 -5.61 4.47
CA SER A 82 41.98 -6.94 4.37
C SER A 82 41.04 -8.03 4.89
N ALA A 83 41.09 -9.21 4.26
CA ALA A 83 40.36 -10.38 4.73
C ALA A 83 40.76 -10.75 6.17
N THR A 84 42.05 -10.63 6.50
CA THR A 84 42.55 -10.88 7.86
C THR A 84 41.91 -9.99 8.91
N TRP A 85 41.69 -8.70 8.60
CA TRP A 85 41.02 -7.79 9.52
C TRP A 85 39.54 -8.15 9.70
N LEU A 86 38.86 -8.59 8.64
CA LEU A 86 37.48 -9.07 8.71
C LEU A 86 37.36 -10.37 9.53
N CYS A 87 38.33 -11.28 9.41
CA CYS A 87 38.41 -12.47 10.27
C CYS A 87 38.51 -12.08 11.75
N GLU A 88 39.40 -11.15 12.09
CA GLU A 88 39.53 -10.65 13.47
C GLU A 88 38.25 -9.95 13.97
N LEU A 89 37.59 -9.17 13.11
CA LEU A 89 36.30 -8.56 13.44
C LEU A 89 35.24 -9.63 13.72
N TYR A 90 35.16 -10.67 12.89
CA TYR A 90 34.26 -11.80 13.06
C TYR A 90 34.50 -12.54 14.39
N GLN A 91 35.76 -12.84 14.72
CA GLN A 91 36.13 -13.47 15.99
C GLN A 91 35.77 -12.59 17.20
N ASN A 92 35.96 -11.27 17.09
CA ASN A 92 35.55 -10.33 18.15
C ASN A 92 34.03 -10.32 18.36
N VAL A 93 33.24 -10.38 17.28
CA VAL A 93 31.79 -10.48 17.37
C VAL A 93 31.38 -11.80 18.02
N LEU A 94 32.01 -12.93 17.69
CA LEU A 94 31.72 -14.21 18.37
C LEU A 94 32.06 -14.16 19.86
N ALA A 95 33.18 -13.54 20.24
CA ALA A 95 33.62 -13.50 21.62
C ALA A 95 32.78 -12.57 22.51
N LYS A 96 32.20 -11.49 21.96
CA LYS A 96 31.51 -10.45 22.73
C LYS A 96 30.24 -9.94 22.05
N SER A 97 29.16 -9.89 22.82
CA SER A 97 27.89 -9.35 22.37
C SER A 97 27.87 -7.81 22.35
N LEU A 98 28.17 -7.22 21.19
CA LEU A 98 28.26 -5.75 21.03
C LEU A 98 26.93 -5.05 21.38
N LEU A 99 25.80 -5.60 20.93
CA LEU A 99 24.48 -5.02 21.15
C LEU A 99 24.03 -5.14 22.61
N GLU A 100 24.26 -6.27 23.29
CA GLU A 100 23.91 -6.41 24.70
C GLU A 100 24.78 -5.52 25.60
N ILE A 101 26.07 -5.37 25.28
CA ILE A 101 26.97 -4.41 25.97
C ILE A 101 26.44 -2.97 25.79
N ALA A 102 25.87 -2.65 24.62
CA ALA A 102 25.23 -1.37 24.37
C ALA A 102 23.86 -1.21 25.04
N GLY A 103 23.38 -2.21 25.80
CA GLY A 103 22.12 -2.18 26.53
C GLY A 103 20.92 -2.71 25.75
N TYR A 104 21.13 -3.41 24.63
CA TYR A 104 20.04 -4.11 23.93
C TYR A 104 19.55 -5.29 24.76
N ASN A 105 18.22 -5.40 24.92
CA ASN A 105 17.59 -6.56 25.51
C ASN A 105 16.48 -7.05 24.57
N PRO A 106 16.52 -8.31 24.10
CA PRO A 106 15.55 -8.84 23.14
C PRO A 106 14.12 -8.88 23.68
N LYS A 107 13.93 -8.86 25.01
CA LYS A 107 12.61 -8.95 25.66
C LYS A 107 11.92 -7.58 25.83
N THR A 108 12.63 -6.48 25.60
CA THR A 108 12.10 -5.13 25.83
C THR A 108 11.41 -4.60 24.57
N HIS A 109 10.14 -4.19 24.71
CA HIS A 109 9.40 -3.45 23.69
C HIS A 109 9.21 -1.99 24.13
N PRO A 110 9.32 -1.01 23.22
CA PRO A 110 9.58 -1.12 21.77
C PRO A 110 11.04 -1.42 21.43
N GLN A 111 11.28 -2.17 20.35
CA GLN A 111 12.63 -2.44 19.86
C GLN A 111 13.27 -1.17 19.29
N PRO A 112 14.59 -0.94 19.53
CA PRO A 112 15.30 0.22 18.99
C PRO A 112 15.23 0.31 17.46
N ALA A 113 15.27 1.53 16.92
CA ALA A 113 15.20 1.76 15.48
C ALA A 113 16.32 1.04 14.69
N LEU A 114 17.53 0.96 15.26
CA LEU A 114 18.65 0.20 14.67
C LEU A 114 18.32 -1.29 14.52
N ILE A 115 17.68 -1.89 15.53
CA ILE A 115 17.33 -3.32 15.52
C ILE A 115 16.23 -3.59 14.49
N ASN A 116 15.24 -2.70 14.37
CA ASN A 116 14.22 -2.81 13.32
C ASN A 116 14.86 -2.78 11.92
N LEU A 117 15.81 -1.87 11.70
CA LEU A 117 16.53 -1.77 10.43
C LEU A 117 17.36 -3.04 10.13
N LEU A 118 18.09 -3.56 11.11
CA LEU A 118 18.86 -4.80 10.96
C LEU A 118 17.94 -6.02 10.74
N THR A 119 16.76 -6.03 11.35
CA THR A 119 15.75 -7.08 11.18
C THR A 119 15.15 -7.06 9.78
N ASP A 120 14.85 -5.87 9.27
CA ASP A 120 14.27 -5.66 7.95
C ASP A 120 15.25 -6.08 6.84
N VAL A 121 16.52 -5.67 6.94
CA VAL A 121 17.54 -6.01 5.94
C VAL A 121 18.00 -7.46 6.08
N GLY A 122 18.13 -7.96 7.30
CA GLY A 122 18.47 -9.35 7.57
C GLY A 122 17.37 -10.35 7.22
N GLY A 123 16.15 -9.87 7.01
CA GLY A 123 14.99 -10.71 6.73
C GLY A 123 14.58 -11.59 7.91
N PHE A 124 14.89 -11.20 9.15
CA PHE A 124 14.58 -12.00 10.36
C PHE A 124 13.13 -11.82 10.84
N GLY A 125 12.36 -10.95 10.19
CA GLY A 125 10.96 -10.72 10.52
C GLY A 125 10.09 -11.94 10.23
N SER A 126 9.07 -12.16 11.04
CA SER A 126 8.01 -13.16 10.77
C SER A 126 7.17 -12.82 9.53
N SER A 127 7.37 -11.63 8.95
CA SER A 127 6.64 -11.09 7.82
C SER A 127 7.62 -10.47 6.84
N GLN A 128 7.30 -10.52 5.54
CA GLN A 128 8.04 -9.84 4.47
C GLN A 128 7.86 -8.32 4.47
N LEU A 129 7.05 -7.80 5.39
CA LEU A 129 6.72 -6.39 5.50
C LEU A 129 7.72 -5.69 6.43
N LEU A 130 8.24 -4.53 5.98
CA LEU A 130 9.13 -3.68 6.76
C LEU A 130 8.50 -3.33 8.11
N THR A 131 9.33 -3.28 9.15
CA THR A 131 8.86 -3.08 10.52
C THR A 131 8.14 -1.73 10.68
N ASP A 132 8.60 -0.69 9.98
CA ASP A 132 7.94 0.63 9.99
C ASP A 132 6.59 0.61 9.25
N TRP A 133 6.45 -0.20 8.21
CA TRP A 133 5.15 -0.40 7.57
C TRP A 133 4.17 -1.09 8.52
N GLN A 134 4.63 -2.06 9.30
CA GLN A 134 3.81 -2.72 10.33
C GLN A 134 3.39 -1.75 11.44
N LYS A 135 4.27 -0.84 11.87
CA LYS A 135 3.92 0.23 12.82
C LYS A 135 2.88 1.18 12.23
N LEU A 136 3.04 1.58 10.96
CA LEU A 136 2.07 2.42 10.27
C LEU A 136 0.73 1.70 10.10
N GLN A 137 0.73 0.39 9.84
CA GLN A 137 -0.48 -0.42 9.77
C GLN A 137 -1.27 -0.40 11.09
N LYS A 138 -0.56 -0.50 12.23
CA LYS A 138 -1.16 -0.38 13.57
C LYS A 138 -1.77 1.00 13.81
N VAL A 139 -1.10 2.07 13.36
CA VAL A 139 -1.62 3.45 13.47
C VAL A 139 -2.79 3.71 12.51
N HIS A 140 -2.77 3.11 11.32
CA HIS A 140 -3.84 3.20 10.33
C HIS A 140 -5.10 2.41 10.71
N GLY A 141 -5.05 1.65 11.81
CA GLY A 141 -6.20 0.91 12.32
C GLY A 141 -6.63 -0.25 11.42
N ILE A 142 -5.69 -0.86 10.66
CA ILE A 142 -5.98 -2.19 10.10
C ILE A 142 -6.02 -3.12 11.31
N PRO A 143 -7.21 -3.63 11.68
CA PRO A 143 -7.34 -4.38 12.91
C PRO A 143 -6.44 -5.61 12.84
N ASP A 144 -5.75 -5.92 13.94
CA ASP A 144 -5.09 -7.21 14.10
C ASP A 144 -6.09 -8.29 13.67
N ASN A 145 -5.66 -9.21 12.80
CA ASN A 145 -6.50 -10.32 12.34
C ASN A 145 -6.78 -11.26 13.51
N SER A 146 -7.69 -10.85 14.39
CA SER A 146 -8.17 -11.69 15.48
C SER A 146 -8.99 -12.83 14.88
N PRO A 147 -8.98 -14.02 15.49
CA PRO A 147 -9.77 -15.14 15.00
C PRO A 147 -11.27 -14.83 14.94
N GLU A 148 -11.76 -13.91 15.79
CA GLU A 148 -13.14 -13.42 15.80
C GLU A 148 -13.47 -12.59 14.56
N ILE A 149 -12.55 -11.70 14.14
CA ILE A 149 -12.73 -10.89 12.93
C ILE A 149 -12.73 -11.80 11.70
N GLU A 150 -11.84 -12.80 11.65
CA GLU A 150 -11.82 -13.76 10.54
C GLU A 150 -13.11 -14.59 10.48
N ALA A 151 -13.63 -15.03 11.63
CA ALA A 151 -14.92 -15.70 11.72
C ALA A 151 -16.08 -14.80 11.24
N GLY A 152 -16.08 -13.52 11.65
CA GLY A 152 -17.04 -12.52 11.20
C GLY A 152 -17.00 -12.29 9.68
N ILE A 153 -15.80 -12.23 9.09
CA ILE A 153 -15.61 -12.15 7.63
C ILE A 153 -16.19 -13.39 6.95
N LYS A 154 -15.90 -14.61 7.46
CA LYS A 154 -16.42 -15.87 6.88
C LYS A 154 -17.95 -15.93 6.92
N LEU A 155 -18.56 -15.56 8.05
CA LEU A 155 -20.01 -15.52 8.21
C LEU A 155 -20.65 -14.49 7.28
N SER A 156 -20.15 -13.25 7.30
CA SER A 156 -20.67 -12.14 6.47
C SER A 156 -20.54 -12.46 4.98
N ARG A 157 -19.42 -13.06 4.58
CA ARG A 157 -19.20 -13.56 3.22
C ARG A 157 -20.27 -14.58 2.84
N ARG A 158 -20.57 -15.54 3.71
CA ARG A 158 -21.61 -16.55 3.45
C ARG A 158 -23.00 -15.93 3.29
N VAL A 159 -23.38 -15.02 4.19
CA VAL A 159 -24.68 -14.32 4.14
C VAL A 159 -24.81 -13.52 2.83
N LEU A 160 -23.83 -12.67 2.52
CA LEU A 160 -23.89 -11.86 1.30
C LEU A 160 -23.83 -12.70 0.02
N THR A 161 -23.13 -13.83 0.05
CA THR A 161 -23.10 -14.78 -1.08
C THR A 161 -24.50 -15.33 -1.38
N CYS A 162 -25.34 -15.56 -0.38
CA CYS A 162 -26.69 -16.09 -0.55
C CYS A 162 -27.68 -15.06 -1.13
N CYS A 163 -27.59 -13.80 -0.70
CA CYS A 163 -28.51 -12.74 -1.14
C CYS A 163 -27.94 -11.82 -2.24
N TRP A 164 -26.73 -12.10 -2.75
CA TRP A 164 -26.02 -11.24 -3.70
C TRP A 164 -26.87 -10.81 -4.90
N ALA A 165 -27.51 -11.78 -5.56
CA ALA A 165 -28.33 -11.52 -6.74
C ALA A 165 -29.50 -10.57 -6.42
N SER A 166 -30.13 -10.74 -5.26
CA SER A 166 -31.21 -9.87 -4.78
C SER A 166 -30.72 -8.46 -4.48
N VAL A 167 -29.54 -8.33 -3.85
CA VAL A 167 -28.91 -7.01 -3.57
C VAL A 167 -28.64 -6.28 -4.88
N ILE A 168 -28.04 -6.94 -5.86
CA ILE A 168 -27.76 -6.35 -7.18
C ILE A 168 -29.06 -6.02 -7.93
N SER A 169 -30.08 -6.86 -7.83
CA SER A 169 -31.37 -6.62 -8.49
C SER A 169 -32.09 -5.39 -7.93
N VAL A 170 -32.09 -5.22 -6.60
CA VAL A 170 -32.75 -4.07 -5.95
C VAL A 170 -31.99 -2.78 -6.24
N LEU A 171 -30.66 -2.79 -6.08
CA LEU A 171 -29.83 -1.60 -6.33
C LEU A 171 -29.76 -1.26 -7.83
N GLY A 172 -29.66 -2.26 -8.70
CA GLY A 172 -29.60 -2.09 -10.15
C GLY A 172 -30.94 -1.73 -10.79
N GLY A 173 -32.07 -2.10 -10.17
CA GLY A 173 -33.41 -1.82 -10.69
C GLY A 173 -33.66 -0.32 -10.89
N ALA A 174 -33.22 0.51 -9.94
CA ALA A 174 -33.33 1.97 -10.03
C ALA A 174 -32.48 2.59 -11.15
N LEU A 175 -31.37 1.95 -11.54
CA LEU A 175 -30.46 2.42 -12.58
C LEU A 175 -30.90 1.99 -14.00
N GLY A 176 -31.71 0.93 -14.09
CA GLY A 176 -32.14 0.31 -15.36
C GLY A 176 -33.38 0.94 -15.99
N GLU A 177 -34.14 1.75 -15.25
CA GLU A 177 -35.32 2.44 -15.79
C GLU A 177 -34.89 3.49 -16.82
N LYS A 178 -34.96 3.13 -18.11
CA LYS A 178 -34.92 4.13 -19.19
C LYS A 178 -36.04 5.14 -18.90
N PRO A 179 -35.77 6.46 -19.02
CA PRO A 179 -36.85 7.44 -18.96
C PRO A 179 -37.87 7.01 -20.00
N TYR A 180 -39.11 6.73 -19.58
CA TYR A 180 -40.24 6.52 -20.48
C TYR A 180 -40.23 7.68 -21.49
N GLN A 181 -39.70 7.43 -22.69
CA GLN A 181 -40.03 8.20 -23.87
C GLN A 181 -41.49 7.85 -24.12
N GLY A 182 -42.37 8.64 -23.51
CA GLY A 182 -43.80 8.49 -23.66
C GLY A 182 -44.15 8.46 -25.13
N THR A 183 -44.61 7.30 -25.57
CA THR A 183 -45.35 7.09 -26.81
C THR A 183 -46.43 8.16 -26.93
N GLY A 184 -46.29 9.03 -27.94
CA GLY A 184 -47.40 9.67 -28.64
C GLY A 184 -48.47 10.43 -27.84
N THR A 185 -48.14 11.23 -26.82
CA THR A 185 -49.14 12.16 -26.24
C THR A 185 -48.96 13.59 -26.78
N SER A 186 -50.07 14.17 -27.23
CA SER A 186 -50.16 15.47 -27.90
C SER A 186 -49.55 16.63 -27.09
N ALA A 187 -49.12 17.69 -27.81
CA ALA A 187 -48.42 18.84 -27.25
C ALA A 187 -49.18 19.57 -26.12
N ILE A 188 -50.51 19.42 -26.08
CA ILE A 188 -51.38 20.08 -25.10
C ILE A 188 -51.46 19.28 -23.79
N SER A 189 -51.39 17.94 -23.83
CA SER A 189 -51.29 17.10 -22.64
C SER A 189 -49.99 17.36 -21.85
N ARG A 190 -48.91 17.77 -22.53
CA ARG A 190 -47.64 18.19 -21.90
C ARG A 190 -47.72 19.54 -21.19
N LEU A 191 -48.60 20.44 -21.61
CA LEU A 191 -48.75 21.77 -21.01
C LEU A 191 -49.63 21.78 -19.76
N VAL A 192 -50.62 20.87 -19.68
CA VAL A 192 -51.63 20.86 -18.60
C VAL A 192 -51.32 19.85 -17.48
N ALA A 193 -50.49 18.82 -17.74
CA ALA A 193 -50.04 17.89 -16.70
C ALA A 193 -49.01 18.54 -15.74
N ARG A 194 -49.53 19.28 -14.74
CA ARG A 194 -48.84 19.86 -13.55
C ARG A 194 -47.32 19.65 -13.51
N ARG A 195 -46.60 20.68 -13.98
CA ARG A 195 -45.14 20.83 -13.88
C ARG A 195 -44.58 20.53 -12.47
N SER A 196 -45.35 20.77 -11.41
CA SER A 196 -45.00 20.44 -10.02
C SER A 196 -45.04 18.94 -9.70
N ARG A 197 -46.06 18.20 -10.17
CA ARG A 197 -46.16 16.74 -9.97
C ARG A 197 -45.05 16.02 -10.73
N GLN A 198 -44.71 16.48 -11.93
CA GLN A 198 -43.59 15.91 -12.70
C GLN A 198 -42.23 16.21 -12.07
N ARG A 199 -41.99 17.44 -11.58
CA ARG A 199 -40.75 17.79 -10.85
C ARG A 199 -40.62 17.02 -9.54
N TYR A 200 -41.70 16.82 -8.80
CA TYR A 200 -41.70 16.02 -7.57
C TYR A 200 -41.39 14.55 -7.86
N LYS A 201 -42.04 13.95 -8.88
CA LYS A 201 -41.72 12.59 -9.34
C LYS A 201 -40.27 12.45 -9.82
N GLN A 202 -39.73 13.47 -10.49
CA GLN A 202 -38.34 13.46 -10.94
C GLN A 202 -37.36 13.53 -9.77
N ARG A 203 -37.60 14.40 -8.78
CA ARG A 203 -36.78 14.46 -7.55
C ARG A 203 -36.78 13.14 -6.80
N LEU A 204 -37.95 12.52 -6.62
CA LEU A 204 -38.04 11.20 -5.98
C LEU A 204 -37.21 10.14 -6.73
N ARG A 205 -37.19 10.17 -8.07
CA ARG A 205 -36.33 9.26 -8.85
C ARG A 205 -34.85 9.57 -8.66
N ASP A 206 -34.46 10.84 -8.67
CA ASP A 206 -33.07 11.25 -8.48
C ASP A 206 -32.57 10.85 -7.07
N ASP A 207 -33.42 10.95 -6.05
CA ASP A 207 -33.15 10.50 -4.67
C ASP A 207 -32.96 8.97 -4.61
N VAL A 208 -33.85 8.22 -5.27
CA VAL A 208 -33.76 6.74 -5.34
C VAL A 208 -32.50 6.28 -6.08
N ILE A 209 -32.12 6.95 -7.17
CA ILE A 209 -30.87 6.67 -7.90
C ILE A 209 -29.67 6.96 -7.00
N THR A 210 -29.67 8.08 -6.29
CA THR A 210 -28.57 8.45 -5.38
C THR A 210 -28.41 7.43 -4.26
N ALA A 211 -29.51 7.02 -3.61
CA ALA A 211 -29.48 5.99 -2.57
C ALA A 211 -29.01 4.63 -3.11
N SER A 212 -29.41 4.28 -4.34
CA SER A 212 -29.00 3.03 -4.99
C SER A 212 -27.50 3.01 -5.33
N LEU A 213 -26.96 4.14 -5.79
CA LEU A 213 -25.53 4.31 -6.03
C LEU A 213 -24.73 4.21 -4.74
N GLU A 214 -25.18 4.84 -3.66
CA GLU A 214 -24.53 4.74 -2.36
C GLU A 214 -24.53 3.29 -1.83
N GLY A 215 -25.65 2.57 -2.02
CA GLY A 215 -25.73 1.14 -1.73
C GLY A 215 -24.73 0.32 -2.55
N LEU A 216 -24.56 0.62 -3.84
CA LEU A 216 -23.56 -0.03 -4.70
C LEU A 216 -22.13 0.27 -4.26
N HIS A 217 -21.83 1.49 -3.80
CA HIS A 217 -20.52 1.86 -3.25
C HIS A 217 -20.20 1.05 -2.00
N LYS A 218 -21.15 0.95 -1.07
CA LYS A 218 -21.02 0.13 0.14
C LYS A 218 -20.83 -1.35 -0.21
N ALA A 219 -21.58 -1.86 -1.19
CA ALA A 219 -21.44 -3.24 -1.65
C ALA A 219 -20.08 -3.50 -2.32
N ALA A 220 -19.53 -2.55 -3.08
CA ALA A 220 -18.17 -2.64 -3.62
C ALA A 220 -17.11 -2.67 -2.50
N SER A 221 -17.27 -1.84 -1.47
CA SER A 221 -16.39 -1.83 -0.30
C SER A 221 -16.44 -3.17 0.45
N LEU A 222 -17.63 -3.66 0.75
CA LEU A 222 -17.82 -4.97 1.39
C LEU A 222 -17.27 -6.13 0.55
N SER A 223 -17.33 -6.04 -0.78
CA SER A 223 -16.76 -7.06 -1.67
C SER A 223 -15.24 -7.18 -1.53
N ASN A 224 -14.55 -6.05 -1.34
CA ASN A 224 -13.12 -6.02 -1.07
C ASN A 224 -12.81 -6.62 0.30
N THR A 225 -13.55 -6.24 1.34
CA THR A 225 -13.35 -6.76 2.70
C THR A 225 -13.64 -8.26 2.80
N LEU A 226 -14.70 -8.75 2.15
CA LEU A 226 -15.18 -10.13 2.24
C LEU A 226 -14.60 -11.07 1.18
N LYS A 227 -13.67 -10.58 0.35
CA LYS A 227 -13.05 -11.35 -0.74
C LYS A 227 -14.09 -12.00 -1.67
N LEU A 228 -15.02 -11.17 -2.17
CA LEU A 228 -16.08 -11.54 -3.13
C LEU A 228 -15.83 -10.97 -4.53
N GLN A 229 -14.56 -10.86 -4.93
CA GLN A 229 -14.14 -10.17 -6.17
C GLN A 229 -14.66 -10.82 -7.45
N ALA A 230 -14.92 -12.13 -7.45
CA ALA A 230 -15.54 -12.82 -8.59
C ALA A 230 -16.98 -12.33 -8.88
N ARG A 231 -17.65 -11.72 -7.88
CA ARG A 231 -19.05 -11.28 -7.96
C ARG A 231 -19.19 -9.75 -8.04
N SER A 232 -18.12 -9.01 -7.78
CA SER A 232 -18.14 -7.54 -7.79
C SER A 232 -18.17 -6.94 -9.20
N SER A 233 -17.89 -7.72 -10.25
CA SER A 233 -17.96 -7.24 -11.64
C SER A 233 -19.35 -6.68 -11.97
N SER A 234 -20.43 -7.28 -11.46
CA SER A 234 -21.80 -6.78 -11.66
C SER A 234 -22.04 -5.40 -11.03
N ILE A 235 -21.42 -5.12 -9.87
CA ILE A 235 -21.50 -3.79 -9.23
C ILE A 235 -20.75 -2.76 -10.08
N LEU A 236 -19.51 -3.08 -10.47
CA LEU A 236 -18.70 -2.16 -11.26
C LEU A 236 -19.35 -1.89 -12.63
N SER A 237 -20.04 -2.88 -13.19
CA SER A 237 -20.84 -2.72 -14.40
C SER A 237 -22.00 -1.75 -14.23
N LEU A 238 -22.75 -1.84 -13.12
CA LEU A 238 -23.83 -0.90 -12.83
C LEU A 238 -23.31 0.52 -12.56
N LEU A 239 -22.21 0.64 -11.81
CA LEU A 239 -21.56 1.93 -11.55
C LEU A 239 -21.05 2.56 -12.84
N SER A 240 -20.33 1.81 -13.68
CA SER A 240 -19.80 2.33 -14.95
C SER A 240 -20.94 2.66 -15.92
N ALA A 241 -21.98 1.82 -16.01
CA ALA A 241 -23.12 2.05 -16.89
C ALA A 241 -23.96 3.28 -16.49
N SER A 242 -23.86 3.76 -15.25
CA SER A 242 -24.54 4.97 -14.79
C SER A 242 -23.68 6.23 -14.95
N SER A 243 -22.39 6.14 -14.60
CA SER A 243 -21.49 7.30 -14.63
C SER A 243 -20.88 7.57 -16.00
N CYS A 244 -20.57 6.53 -16.79
CA CYS A 244 -19.86 6.67 -18.07
C CYS A 244 -20.77 7.06 -19.25
N LYS A 245 -22.09 7.17 -19.04
CA LYS A 245 -23.06 7.61 -20.06
C LYS A 245 -23.29 9.12 -20.10
N ASN A 246 -22.96 9.83 -19.01
CA ASN A 246 -23.18 11.27 -18.89
C ASN A 246 -21.96 12.05 -19.41
N GLN A 247 -21.91 12.28 -20.72
CA GLN A 247 -20.85 13.04 -21.41
C GLN A 247 -21.05 14.57 -21.34
N GLY A 248 -21.73 15.07 -20.30
CA GLY A 248 -21.97 16.50 -20.11
C GLY A 248 -20.98 17.12 -19.13
N ALA A 249 -20.67 18.42 -19.30
CA ALA A 249 -19.79 19.16 -18.38
C ALA A 249 -20.35 19.36 -16.95
N LYS A 250 -21.57 18.86 -16.67
CA LYS A 250 -22.19 18.87 -15.34
C LYS A 250 -22.43 17.44 -14.89
N LEU A 251 -21.53 16.94 -14.05
CA LEU A 251 -21.62 15.62 -13.42
C LEU A 251 -22.22 15.78 -12.02
N PRO A 252 -23.34 15.10 -11.69
CA PRO A 252 -23.86 15.12 -10.32
C PRO A 252 -22.91 14.36 -9.38
N ALA A 253 -22.86 14.79 -8.12
CA ALA A 253 -21.92 14.28 -7.13
C ALA A 253 -21.95 12.75 -6.95
N SER A 254 -23.14 12.13 -7.03
CA SER A 254 -23.30 10.68 -6.90
C SER A 254 -22.60 9.88 -8.03
N HIS A 255 -22.59 10.40 -9.26
CA HIS A 255 -21.86 9.80 -10.37
C HIS A 255 -20.36 10.05 -10.28
N ALA A 256 -19.93 11.19 -9.72
CA ALA A 256 -18.52 11.48 -9.43
C ALA A 256 -17.96 10.52 -8.37
N LEU A 257 -18.70 10.31 -7.27
CA LEU A 257 -18.34 9.32 -6.24
C LEU A 257 -18.30 7.90 -6.81
N SER A 258 -19.17 7.58 -7.78
CA SER A 258 -19.12 6.28 -8.46
C SER A 258 -17.85 6.10 -9.29
N LEU A 259 -17.34 7.15 -9.95
CA LEU A 259 -16.05 7.11 -10.63
C LEU A 259 -14.89 6.97 -9.63
N ASP A 260 -14.94 7.69 -8.51
CA ASP A 260 -13.95 7.56 -7.44
C ASP A 260 -13.90 6.13 -6.88
N VAL A 261 -15.06 5.51 -6.61
CA VAL A 261 -15.13 4.12 -6.15
C VAL A 261 -14.61 3.15 -7.23
N LEU A 262 -14.92 3.37 -8.50
CA LEU A 262 -14.40 2.56 -9.61
C LEU A 262 -12.86 2.63 -9.69
N LEU A 263 -12.25 3.79 -9.44
CA LEU A 263 -10.80 3.96 -9.51
C LEU A 263 -10.09 3.52 -8.22
N SER A 264 -10.61 3.88 -7.06
CA SER A 264 -10.00 3.59 -5.76
C SER A 264 -10.18 2.14 -5.31
N LYS A 265 -11.35 1.54 -5.59
CA LYS A 265 -11.69 0.16 -5.18
C LYS A 265 -11.63 -0.83 -6.33
N GLY A 266 -11.80 -0.38 -7.58
CA GLY A 266 -11.76 -1.25 -8.74
C GLY A 266 -10.40 -1.86 -9.03
N LEU A 267 -9.29 -1.23 -8.61
CA LEU A 267 -7.95 -1.81 -8.74
C LEU A 267 -7.82 -3.11 -7.94
N ALA A 268 -8.21 -3.09 -6.67
CA ALA A 268 -8.19 -4.27 -5.80
C ALA A 268 -9.17 -5.36 -6.27
N LEU A 269 -10.31 -4.97 -6.85
CA LEU A 269 -11.25 -5.94 -7.43
C LEU A 269 -10.74 -6.53 -8.76
N GLY A 270 -10.03 -5.72 -9.56
CA GLY A 270 -9.45 -6.10 -10.85
C GLY A 270 -8.22 -7.00 -10.73
N SER A 271 -7.41 -6.82 -9.69
CA SER A 271 -6.26 -7.71 -9.42
C SER A 271 -6.69 -9.15 -9.14
N HIS A 272 -7.90 -9.35 -8.60
CA HIS A 272 -8.44 -10.67 -8.28
C HIS A 272 -9.46 -11.20 -9.30
N SER A 273 -9.98 -10.35 -10.20
CA SER A 273 -10.98 -10.74 -11.19
C SER A 273 -10.83 -9.93 -12.47
N SER A 274 -10.46 -10.61 -13.56
CA SER A 274 -10.24 -9.96 -14.86
C SER A 274 -11.50 -9.29 -15.43
N ALA A 275 -12.68 -9.79 -15.06
CA ALA A 275 -13.98 -9.27 -15.49
C ALA A 275 -14.29 -7.86 -14.95
N CYS A 276 -13.51 -7.33 -14.01
CA CYS A 276 -13.67 -5.99 -13.47
C CYS A 276 -13.01 -4.90 -14.34
N TRP A 277 -11.93 -5.25 -15.06
CA TRP A 277 -11.11 -4.29 -15.81
C TRP A 277 -11.84 -3.45 -16.87
N PRO A 278 -12.75 -4.01 -17.68
CA PRO A 278 -13.46 -3.21 -18.68
C PRO A 278 -14.19 -2.01 -18.07
N HIS A 279 -14.72 -2.17 -16.85
CA HIS A 279 -15.46 -1.14 -16.14
C HIS A 279 -14.53 -0.08 -15.52
N VAL A 280 -13.37 -0.50 -15.02
CA VAL A 280 -12.32 0.41 -14.51
C VAL A 280 -11.77 1.27 -15.65
N PHE A 281 -11.42 0.67 -16.78
CA PHE A 281 -10.93 1.42 -17.94
C PHE A 281 -11.98 2.37 -18.51
N SER A 282 -13.26 1.98 -18.51
CA SER A 282 -14.35 2.88 -18.88
C SER A 282 -14.42 4.11 -17.98
N ALA A 283 -14.17 3.94 -16.66
CA ALA A 283 -14.09 5.06 -15.73
C ALA A 283 -12.89 5.97 -16.05
N CYS A 284 -11.70 5.40 -16.31
CA CYS A 284 -10.51 6.17 -16.69
C CYS A 284 -10.76 7.01 -17.95
N ILE A 285 -11.34 6.42 -18.99
CA ILE A 285 -11.67 7.12 -20.25
C ILE A 285 -12.66 8.26 -19.97
N THR A 286 -13.67 8.02 -19.12
CA THR A 286 -14.66 9.05 -18.75
C THR A 286 -14.01 10.21 -17.99
N VAL A 287 -13.13 9.91 -17.04
CA VAL A 287 -12.39 10.94 -16.30
C VAL A 287 -11.49 11.75 -17.23
N ALA A 288 -10.73 11.08 -18.12
CA ALA A 288 -9.90 11.77 -19.11
C ALA A 288 -10.73 12.68 -20.03
N TYR A 289 -11.92 12.24 -20.45
CA TYR A 289 -12.85 13.07 -21.22
C TYR A 289 -13.34 14.28 -20.42
N LEU A 290 -13.71 14.10 -19.15
CA LEU A 290 -14.18 15.17 -18.27
C LEU A 290 -13.07 16.20 -18.02
N GLU A 291 -11.86 15.74 -17.75
CA GLU A 291 -10.68 16.60 -17.62
C GLU A 291 -10.47 17.42 -18.89
N HIS A 292 -10.43 16.76 -20.05
CA HIS A 292 -10.30 17.45 -21.34
C HIS A 292 -11.44 18.47 -21.55
N ALA A 293 -12.69 18.13 -21.24
CA ALA A 293 -13.84 19.03 -21.41
C ALA A 293 -13.85 20.22 -20.44
N LEU A 294 -13.29 20.06 -19.23
CA LEU A 294 -13.15 21.12 -18.24
C LEU A 294 -11.98 22.03 -18.57
N PHE A 295 -10.79 21.46 -18.82
CA PHE A 295 -9.57 22.23 -19.03
C PHE A 295 -9.46 22.86 -20.43
N SER A 296 -10.05 22.25 -21.48
CA SER A 296 -10.07 22.88 -22.81
C SER A 296 -10.92 24.15 -22.87
N LYS A 297 -11.99 24.23 -22.04
CA LYS A 297 -12.81 25.44 -21.87
C LYS A 297 -12.11 26.53 -21.07
N THR A 298 -11.33 26.16 -20.06
CA THR A 298 -10.56 27.12 -19.25
C THR A 298 -9.43 27.75 -20.07
N GLY A 299 -8.75 26.97 -20.92
CA GLY A 299 -7.71 27.49 -21.82
C GLY A 299 -8.25 28.46 -22.88
N SER A 300 -9.47 28.22 -23.39
CA SER A 300 -10.11 29.13 -24.35
C SER A 300 -10.67 30.40 -23.70
N ALA A 301 -11.10 30.35 -22.43
CA ALA A 301 -11.48 31.54 -21.66
C ALA A 301 -10.27 32.43 -21.30
N GLN A 302 -9.10 31.84 -20.99
CA GLN A 302 -7.87 32.60 -20.77
C GLN A 302 -7.33 33.24 -22.06
N LEU A 303 -7.41 32.54 -23.20
CA LEU A 303 -6.98 33.11 -24.49
C LEU A 303 -7.87 34.28 -24.97
N LEU A 304 -9.18 34.25 -24.69
CA LEU A 304 -10.08 35.36 -25.01
C LEU A 304 -9.85 36.59 -24.12
N MET A 305 -9.43 36.42 -22.87
CA MET A 305 -9.03 37.56 -22.01
C MET A 305 -7.68 38.17 -22.39
N VAL A 306 -6.76 37.38 -22.95
CA VAL A 306 -5.46 37.90 -23.43
C VAL A 306 -5.59 38.61 -24.78
N ALA A 307 -6.53 38.21 -25.63
CA ALA A 307 -6.77 38.85 -26.93
C ALA A 307 -7.58 40.17 -26.87
N GLN A 308 -8.02 40.59 -25.68
CA GLN A 308 -8.78 41.83 -25.45
C GLN A 308 -8.00 42.94 -24.73
N ASN A 309 -6.70 42.73 -24.49
CA ASN A 309 -5.77 43.76 -23.98
C ASN A 309 -4.79 44.19 -25.06
#